data_AF-A0A8I1UKS3-F1
#
_entry.id   AF-A0A8I1UKS3-F1
#
_cell.length_a   1.000
_cell.length_b   1.000
_cell.length_c   1.000
_cell.angle_alpha   90.00
_cell.angle_beta   90.00
_cell.angle_gamma   90.00
#
_symmetry.space_group_name_H-M   'P 1'
#
loop_
_entity.id
_entity.type
_entity.pdbx_description
1 polymer ?
#
loop_
_entity_poly.entity_id
_entity_poly.type
_entity_poly.pdbx_seq_one_letter_code
_entity_poly.pdbx_strand_id
1 'polypeptide(L)'
;MRHIAIIGSGPAGCYLADHLLRLAPDAHIDVLERLPVPFGLVRYGVAPDHQGTKAVVRVLDRVLGRERVGFFGNLEIGRDVRLDELRSLYDAVVLATGAPRDRRLGIPGEDLPGVVGSGAFVGWYNGHPDHAPPPLRSVRSAVVVGNGNVAIDVARILAKSPAEMAGSDLAPQVLELLAAQPIETIHVVGRRGPA
;
A
#
# COMPACT_ATOMS: atom_id res chain seq x y z
N MET A 1 1.41 -8.97 -32.80
CA MET A 1 1.03 -8.11 -31.67
C MET A 1 1.40 -8.86 -30.42
N ARG A 2 2.24 -8.32 -29.55
CA ARG A 2 2.66 -9.01 -28.31
C ARG A 2 1.67 -8.72 -27.20
N HIS A 3 1.20 -9.74 -26.50
CA HIS A 3 0.31 -9.61 -25.36
C HIS A 3 1.09 -9.85 -24.07
N ILE A 4 1.12 -8.86 -23.18
CA ILE A 4 1.86 -8.91 -21.93
C ILE A 4 0.90 -8.69 -20.75
N ALA A 5 0.88 -9.62 -19.81
CA ALA A 5 0.16 -9.45 -18.54
C ALA A 5 1.11 -8.92 -17.46
N ILE A 6 0.67 -7.91 -16.72
CA ILE A 6 1.37 -7.37 -15.54
C ILE A 6 0.47 -7.58 -14.32
N ILE A 7 0.92 -8.38 -13.36
CA ILE A 7 0.17 -8.69 -12.14
C ILE A 7 0.55 -7.68 -11.06
N GLY A 8 -0.31 -6.70 -10.84
CA GLY A 8 -0.16 -5.62 -9.86
C GLY A 8 -0.14 -4.24 -10.52
N SER A 9 -0.99 -3.34 -10.06
CA SER A 9 -1.17 -1.98 -10.60
C SER A 9 -0.45 -0.89 -9.79
N GLY A 10 0.46 -1.29 -8.91
CA GLY A 10 1.34 -0.37 -8.18
C GLY A 10 2.36 0.33 -9.11
N PRO A 11 3.23 1.19 -8.56
CA PRO A 11 4.24 1.91 -9.35
C PRO A 11 5.07 1.00 -10.25
N ALA A 12 5.51 -0.16 -9.74
CA ALA A 12 6.31 -1.11 -10.52
C ALA A 12 5.58 -1.57 -11.79
N GLY A 13 4.31 -1.95 -11.68
CA GLY A 13 3.51 -2.40 -12.82
C GLY A 13 3.23 -1.28 -13.82
N CYS A 14 2.82 -0.10 -13.33
CA CYS A 14 2.53 1.04 -14.18
C CYS A 14 3.78 1.59 -14.88
N TYR A 15 4.94 1.67 -14.20
CA TYR A 15 6.18 2.09 -14.84
C TYR A 15 6.68 1.08 -15.87
N LEU A 16 6.52 -0.21 -15.58
CA LEU A 16 6.82 -1.25 -16.57
C LEU A 16 5.93 -1.11 -17.79
N ALA A 17 4.61 -0.93 -17.61
CA ALA A 17 3.69 -0.71 -18.72
C ALA A 17 4.10 0.50 -19.58
N ASP A 18 4.39 1.65 -18.95
CA ASP A 18 4.84 2.85 -19.66
C ASP A 18 6.14 2.61 -20.45
N HIS A 19 7.08 1.87 -19.87
CA HIS A 19 8.33 1.54 -20.52
C HIS A 19 8.15 0.57 -21.70
N LEU A 20 7.34 -0.48 -21.54
CA LEU A 20 7.04 -1.44 -22.59
C LEU A 20 6.32 -0.79 -23.77
N LEU A 21 5.43 0.17 -23.54
CA LEU A 21 4.76 0.89 -24.63
C LEU A 21 5.70 1.69 -25.53
N ARG A 22 6.88 2.08 -25.01
CA ARG A 22 7.94 2.74 -25.79
C ARG A 22 8.83 1.73 -26.53
N LEU A 23 9.18 0.63 -25.88
CA LEU A 23 10.09 -0.38 -26.45
C LEU A 23 9.42 -1.33 -27.43
N ALA A 24 8.13 -1.60 -27.24
CA ALA A 24 7.32 -2.48 -28.07
C ALA A 24 6.05 -1.73 -28.52
N PRO A 25 6.14 -0.95 -29.62
CA PRO A 25 5.01 -0.18 -30.15
C PRO A 25 3.82 -1.04 -30.59
N ASP A 26 4.02 -2.34 -30.81
CA ASP A 26 3.00 -3.32 -31.18
C ASP A 26 2.51 -4.16 -29.99
N ALA A 27 2.94 -3.86 -28.76
CA ALA A 27 2.47 -4.58 -27.57
C ALA A 27 1.11 -4.05 -27.08
N HIS A 28 0.28 -4.99 -26.63
CA HIS A 28 -0.90 -4.78 -25.79
C HIS A 28 -0.59 -5.25 -24.38
N ILE A 29 -0.99 -4.48 -23.38
CA ILE A 29 -0.62 -4.71 -21.98
C ILE A 29 -1.88 -4.81 -21.14
N ASP A 30 -2.05 -5.91 -20.42
CA ASP A 30 -3.12 -6.06 -19.44
C ASP A 30 -2.55 -5.96 -18.03
N VAL A 31 -2.98 -4.94 -17.29
CA VAL A 31 -2.64 -4.76 -15.88
C VAL A 31 -3.74 -5.40 -15.03
N LEU A 32 -3.40 -6.51 -14.39
CA LEU A 32 -4.29 -7.30 -13.56
C LEU A 32 -4.10 -6.91 -12.09
N GLU A 33 -5.17 -6.58 -11.39
CA GLU A 33 -5.13 -6.11 -10.01
C GLU A 33 -6.17 -6.85 -9.15
N ARG A 34 -5.73 -7.30 -7.97
CA ARG A 34 -6.60 -7.99 -7.02
C ARG A 34 -7.65 -7.04 -6.45
N LEU A 35 -7.28 -5.79 -6.19
CA LEU A 35 -8.18 -4.78 -5.64
C LEU A 35 -9.05 -4.12 -6.74
N PRO A 36 -10.19 -3.53 -6.38
CA PRO A 36 -11.05 -2.85 -7.36
C PRO A 36 -10.45 -1.55 -7.90
N VAL A 37 -9.45 -0.98 -7.21
CA VAL A 37 -8.83 0.30 -7.57
C VAL A 37 -7.31 0.16 -7.69
N PRO A 38 -6.68 0.90 -8.62
CA PRO A 38 -5.27 0.75 -8.91
C PRO A 38 -4.34 1.48 -7.90
N PHE A 39 -3.04 1.51 -8.25
CA PHE A 39 -1.96 2.31 -7.66
C PHE A 39 -1.28 1.73 -6.42
N GLY A 40 -1.80 0.63 -5.86
CA GLY A 40 -1.16 -0.10 -4.75
C GLY A 40 -0.77 0.83 -3.60
N LEU A 41 0.49 0.77 -3.16
CA LEU A 41 0.97 1.56 -2.02
C LEU A 41 0.98 3.08 -2.24
N VAL A 42 0.83 3.60 -3.46
CA VAL A 42 0.61 5.06 -3.62
C VAL A 42 -0.72 5.46 -2.98
N ARG A 43 -1.74 4.61 -3.10
CA ARG A 43 -3.04 4.78 -2.45
C ARG A 43 -3.01 4.29 -1.00
N TYR A 44 -2.52 3.07 -0.79
CA TYR A 44 -2.69 2.34 0.46
C TYR A 44 -1.50 2.41 1.42
N GLY A 45 -0.37 2.97 1.00
CA GLY A 45 0.87 3.04 1.77
C GLY A 45 1.27 4.47 2.13
N VAL A 46 1.39 5.34 1.12
CA VAL A 46 1.78 6.75 1.30
C VAL A 46 0.87 7.40 2.33
N ALA A 47 1.46 7.97 3.37
CA ALA A 47 0.72 8.57 4.47
C ALA A 47 -0.24 9.67 3.97
N PRO A 48 -1.39 9.85 4.63
CA PRO A 48 -2.41 10.78 4.18
C PRO A 48 -2.00 12.25 4.27
N ASP A 49 -0.97 12.58 5.04
CA ASP A 49 -0.38 13.92 5.08
C ASP A 49 0.76 14.12 4.07
N HIS A 50 1.05 13.13 3.22
CA HIS A 50 2.03 13.18 2.13
C HIS A 50 1.38 13.33 0.74
N GLN A 51 0.45 14.28 0.62
CA GLN A 51 -0.31 14.51 -0.62
C GLN A 51 0.58 14.82 -1.84
N GLY A 52 1.71 15.50 -1.64
CA GLY A 52 2.70 15.76 -2.68
C GLY A 52 3.23 14.47 -3.32
N THR A 53 3.47 13.42 -2.53
CA THR A 53 3.93 12.11 -3.04
C THR A 53 2.82 11.38 -3.79
N LYS A 54 1.56 11.50 -3.35
CA LYS A 54 0.39 10.90 -4.04
C LYS A 54 0.13 11.51 -5.42
N ALA A 55 0.71 12.68 -5.73
CA ALA A 55 0.60 13.32 -7.04
C ALA A 55 1.06 12.45 -8.21
N VAL A 56 1.93 11.46 -7.97
CA VAL A 56 2.38 10.49 -8.98
C VAL A 56 1.22 9.70 -9.59
N VAL A 57 0.08 9.58 -8.90
CA VAL A 57 -1.15 8.98 -9.43
C VAL A 57 -1.52 9.55 -10.79
N ARG A 58 -1.34 10.86 -11.04
CA ARG A 58 -1.63 11.47 -12.34
C ARG A 58 -0.80 10.91 -13.49
N VAL A 59 0.43 10.49 -13.21
CA VAL A 59 1.30 9.84 -14.19
C VAL A 59 0.85 8.41 -14.41
N LEU A 60 0.57 7.67 -13.33
CA LEU A 60 0.15 6.27 -13.42
C LEU A 60 -1.20 6.13 -14.12
N ASP A 61 -2.15 7.00 -13.81
CA ASP A 61 -3.48 7.08 -14.40
C ASP A 61 -3.40 7.30 -15.92
N ARG A 62 -2.53 8.22 -16.37
CA ARG A 62 -2.28 8.44 -17.80
C ARG A 62 -1.77 7.19 -18.51
N VAL A 63 -1.01 6.34 -17.83
CA VAL A 63 -0.51 5.09 -18.41
C VAL A 63 -1.65 4.09 -18.55
N LEU A 64 -2.46 3.92 -17.49
CA LEU A 64 -3.62 3.02 -17.51
C LEU A 64 -4.71 3.46 -18.49
N GLY A 65 -4.80 4.76 -18.79
CA GLY A 65 -5.73 5.31 -19.77
C GLY A 65 -5.30 5.22 -21.23
N ARG A 66 -4.15 4.59 -21.55
CA ARG A 66 -3.72 4.41 -22.94
C ARG A 66 -4.52 3.28 -23.60
N GLU A 67 -4.90 3.47 -24.86
CA GLU A 67 -5.70 2.50 -25.64
C GLU A 67 -5.11 1.07 -25.67
N ARG A 68 -3.78 0.95 -25.61
CA ARG A 68 -3.07 -0.34 -25.60
C ARG A 68 -2.83 -0.91 -24.19
N VAL A 69 -3.48 -0.35 -23.17
CA VAL A 69 -3.41 -0.80 -21.78
C VAL A 69 -4.82 -1.12 -21.29
N GLY A 70 -5.08 -2.39 -20.99
CA GLY A 70 -6.27 -2.82 -20.26
C GLY A 70 -6.00 -2.80 -18.76
N PHE A 71 -6.96 -2.32 -17.96
CA PHE A 71 -6.95 -2.47 -16.51
C PHE A 71 -8.07 -3.40 -16.07
N PHE A 72 -7.71 -4.46 -15.33
CA PHE A 72 -8.64 -5.47 -14.83
C PHE A 72 -8.48 -5.58 -13.31
N GLY A 73 -9.25 -4.76 -12.60
CA GLY A 73 -9.36 -4.82 -11.14
C GLY A 73 -10.25 -5.96 -10.66
N ASN A 74 -10.22 -6.21 -9.34
CA ASN A 74 -10.97 -7.31 -8.70
C ASN A 74 -10.66 -8.70 -9.28
N LEU A 75 -9.42 -8.92 -9.74
CA LEU A 75 -8.95 -10.17 -10.32
C LEU A 75 -7.74 -10.69 -9.54
N GLU A 76 -7.94 -11.73 -8.74
CA GLU A 76 -6.90 -12.31 -7.89
C GLU A 76 -6.26 -13.53 -8.52
N ILE A 77 -4.96 -13.43 -8.82
CA ILE A 77 -4.21 -14.56 -9.37
C ILE A 77 -3.98 -15.61 -8.29
N GLY A 78 -4.33 -16.86 -8.61
CA GLY A 78 -4.35 -17.98 -7.70
C GLY A 78 -5.73 -18.25 -7.08
N ARG A 79 -6.68 -17.31 -7.16
CA ARG A 79 -8.09 -17.54 -6.78
C ARG A 79 -9.00 -17.57 -7.99
N ASP A 80 -8.98 -16.49 -8.77
CA ASP A 80 -9.92 -16.26 -9.88
C ASP A 80 -9.33 -16.79 -11.21
N VAL A 81 -8.01 -16.66 -11.40
CA VAL A 81 -7.27 -17.19 -12.55
C VAL A 81 -5.93 -17.77 -12.08
N ARG A 82 -5.50 -18.93 -12.60
CA ARG A 82 -4.21 -19.54 -12.27
C ARG A 82 -3.07 -18.88 -13.06
N LEU A 83 -1.88 -18.87 -12.47
CA LEU A 83 -0.69 -18.34 -13.15
C LEU A 83 -0.36 -19.10 -14.44
N ASP A 84 -0.56 -20.42 -14.46
CA ASP A 84 -0.27 -21.23 -15.66
C ASP A 84 -1.26 -20.94 -16.80
N GLU A 85 -2.50 -20.59 -16.49
CA GLU A 85 -3.47 -20.13 -17.49
C GLU A 85 -3.00 -18.83 -18.13
N LEU A 86 -2.57 -17.84 -17.33
CA LEU A 86 -1.99 -16.60 -17.86
C LEU A 86 -0.75 -16.85 -18.72
N ARG A 87 0.13 -17.77 -18.32
CA ARG A 87 1.32 -18.12 -19.10
C ARG A 87 0.99 -18.80 -20.44
N SER A 88 -0.20 -19.39 -20.56
CA SER A 88 -0.69 -19.96 -21.83
C SER A 88 -1.38 -18.92 -22.74
N LEU A 89 -1.89 -17.82 -22.16
CA LEU A 89 -2.65 -16.79 -22.87
C LEU A 89 -1.80 -15.59 -23.31
N TYR A 90 -0.70 -15.32 -22.62
CA TYR A 90 0.16 -14.15 -22.85
C TYR A 90 1.56 -14.57 -23.28
N ASP A 91 2.19 -13.76 -24.14
CA ASP A 91 3.59 -13.95 -24.55
C ASP A 91 4.56 -13.77 -23.36
N ALA A 92 4.19 -12.90 -22.41
CA ALA A 92 4.92 -12.71 -21.16
C ALA A 92 3.98 -12.36 -20.01
N VAL A 93 4.32 -12.84 -18.81
CA VAL A 93 3.63 -12.52 -17.55
C VAL A 93 4.66 -11.95 -16.58
N VAL A 94 4.40 -10.76 -16.05
CA VAL A 94 5.30 -10.08 -15.11
C VAL A 94 4.65 -9.92 -13.75
N LEU A 95 5.36 -10.35 -12.71
CA LEU A 95 4.92 -10.20 -11.32
C LEU A 95 5.37 -8.85 -10.77
N ALA A 96 4.40 -7.97 -10.50
CA ALA A 96 4.58 -6.65 -9.91
C ALA A 96 3.74 -6.49 -8.62
N THR A 97 3.60 -7.57 -7.86
CA THR A 97 2.68 -7.72 -6.72
C THR A 97 3.12 -6.98 -5.44
N GLY A 98 4.37 -6.50 -5.39
CA GLY A 98 4.94 -5.87 -4.20
C GLY A 98 5.11 -6.85 -3.03
N ALA A 99 5.13 -6.31 -1.81
CA ALA A 99 5.32 -7.08 -0.57
C ALA A 99 4.18 -6.77 0.42
N PRO A 100 3.04 -7.48 0.34
CA PRO A 100 1.84 -7.15 1.13
C PRO A 100 1.90 -7.64 2.59
N ARG A 101 2.90 -8.46 2.95
CA ARG A 101 2.98 -9.10 4.28
C ARG A 101 4.02 -8.40 5.15
N ASP A 102 3.61 -8.06 6.36
CA ASP A 102 4.52 -7.59 7.41
C ASP A 102 5.52 -8.67 7.83
N ARG A 103 6.73 -8.25 8.19
CA ARG A 103 7.75 -9.13 8.77
C ARG A 103 7.47 -9.33 10.26
N ARG A 104 7.31 -10.59 10.67
CA ARG A 104 7.18 -11.00 12.07
C ARG A 104 8.40 -10.59 12.90
N LEU A 105 8.20 -10.36 14.20
CA LEU A 105 9.28 -10.10 15.14
C LEU A 105 9.94 -11.40 15.60
N GLY A 106 9.19 -12.49 15.66
CA GLY A 106 9.69 -13.80 16.10
C GLY A 106 9.96 -13.85 17.60
N ILE A 107 9.16 -13.14 18.40
CA ILE A 107 9.32 -13.03 19.86
C ILE A 107 8.07 -13.47 20.60
N PRO A 108 8.19 -13.96 21.85
CA PRO A 108 7.03 -14.25 22.68
C PRO A 108 6.09 -13.03 22.81
N GLY A 109 4.79 -13.26 22.60
CA GLY A 109 3.77 -12.22 22.68
C GLY A 109 3.51 -11.43 21.39
N GLU A 110 4.14 -11.77 20.26
CA GLU A 110 3.93 -11.05 19.00
C GLU A 110 2.52 -11.17 18.40
N ASP A 111 1.71 -12.11 18.89
CA ASP A 111 0.30 -12.30 18.51
C ASP A 111 -0.70 -11.73 19.54
N LEU A 112 -0.22 -11.02 20.58
CA LEU A 112 -1.11 -10.40 21.58
C LEU A 112 -1.95 -9.27 20.97
N PRO A 113 -3.19 -9.04 21.46
CA PRO A 113 -3.98 -7.88 21.08
C PRO A 113 -3.22 -6.58 21.30
N GLY A 114 -3.19 -5.72 20.27
CA GLY A 114 -2.44 -4.46 20.29
C GLY A 114 -1.06 -4.53 19.63
N VAL A 115 -0.54 -5.73 19.35
CA VAL A 115 0.64 -5.91 18.49
C VAL A 115 0.18 -5.98 17.04
N VAL A 116 0.55 -4.98 16.24
CA VAL A 116 0.08 -4.83 14.86
C VAL A 116 1.27 -4.56 13.94
N GLY A 117 1.29 -5.22 12.79
CA GLY A 117 2.27 -4.96 11.74
C GLY A 117 2.12 -3.55 11.17
N SER A 118 3.24 -2.91 10.84
CA SER A 118 3.22 -1.54 10.31
C SER A 118 2.43 -1.42 9.00
N GLY A 119 2.54 -2.40 8.10
CA GLY A 119 1.79 -2.46 6.85
C GLY A 119 0.30 -2.58 7.11
N ALA A 120 -0.11 -3.41 8.07
CA ALA A 120 -1.51 -3.52 8.48
C ALA A 120 -2.06 -2.22 9.08
N PHE A 121 -1.31 -1.56 9.96
CA PHE A 121 -1.73 -0.28 10.55
C PHE A 121 -1.84 0.83 9.48
N VAL A 122 -0.85 0.90 8.59
CA VAL A 122 -0.82 1.85 7.47
C VAL A 122 -1.96 1.60 6.49
N GLY A 123 -2.16 0.33 6.12
CA GLY A 123 -3.24 -0.07 5.23
C GLY A 123 -4.60 0.24 5.83
N TRP A 124 -4.80 0.01 7.13
CA TRP A 124 -6.04 0.38 7.82
C TRP A 124 -6.32 1.88 7.72
N TYR A 125 -5.38 2.75 8.12
CA TYR A 125 -5.65 4.19 8.11
C TYR A 125 -5.82 4.75 6.69
N ASN A 126 -5.24 4.09 5.67
CA ASN A 126 -5.40 4.44 4.26
C ASN A 126 -6.60 3.75 3.59
N GLY A 127 -7.44 3.02 4.35
CA GLY A 127 -8.67 2.41 3.84
C GLY A 127 -8.45 1.21 2.92
N HIS A 128 -7.37 0.45 3.11
CA HIS A 128 -7.15 -0.81 2.42
C HIS A 128 -8.15 -1.87 2.93
N PRO A 129 -8.87 -2.58 2.04
CA PRO A 129 -10.01 -3.42 2.43
C PRO A 129 -9.64 -4.64 3.29
N ASP A 130 -8.41 -5.13 3.19
CA ASP A 130 -7.96 -6.29 3.99
C ASP A 130 -7.52 -5.92 5.42
N HIS A 131 -7.50 -4.64 5.78
CA HIS A 131 -6.95 -4.17 7.04
C HIS A 131 -8.02 -3.56 7.94
N ALA A 132 -8.35 -4.30 8.99
CA ALA A 132 -9.30 -3.87 10.01
C ALA A 132 -8.65 -2.87 10.99
N PRO A 133 -9.48 -2.08 11.71
CA PRO A 133 -8.99 -1.22 12.78
C PRO A 133 -8.19 -1.98 13.84
N PRO A 134 -7.04 -1.44 14.29
CA PRO A 134 -6.32 -1.99 15.43
C PRO A 134 -7.16 -1.86 16.71
N PRO A 135 -6.98 -2.75 17.70
CA PRO A 135 -7.74 -2.74 18.94
C PRO A 135 -7.28 -1.61 19.89
N LEU A 136 -7.56 -0.37 19.52
CA LEU A 136 -7.21 0.83 20.30
C LEU A 136 -8.27 1.08 21.39
N ARG A 137 -7.85 1.06 22.65
CA ARG A 137 -8.71 1.29 23.82
C ARG A 137 -7.97 2.10 24.87
N SER A 138 -8.22 3.41 24.91
CA SER A 138 -7.59 4.34 25.87
C SER A 138 -6.05 4.22 25.88
N VAL A 139 -5.45 4.13 24.70
CA VAL A 139 -4.00 3.96 24.56
C VAL A 139 -3.29 5.23 25.02
N ARG A 140 -2.40 5.09 26.03
CA ARG A 140 -1.57 6.20 26.55
C ARG A 140 -0.15 6.21 26.00
N SER A 141 0.38 5.05 25.63
CA SER A 141 1.72 4.92 25.08
C SER A 141 1.74 3.93 23.92
N ALA A 142 2.50 4.25 22.88
CA ALA A 142 2.72 3.40 21.71
C ALA A 142 4.21 3.14 21.51
N VAL A 143 4.54 1.93 21.07
CA VAL A 143 5.92 1.54 20.71
C VAL A 143 5.95 1.17 19.24
N VAL A 144 6.80 1.84 18.48
CA VAL A 144 7.04 1.58 17.05
C VAL A 144 8.43 0.96 16.91
N VAL A 145 8.50 -0.29 16.43
CA VAL A 145 9.76 -1.02 16.26
C VAL A 145 10.31 -0.81 14.85
N GLY A 146 11.41 -0.07 14.74
CA GLY A 146 12.10 0.21 13.47
C GLY A 146 12.52 1.68 13.32
N ASN A 147 13.54 1.94 12.50
CA ASN A 147 14.04 3.28 12.19
C ASN A 147 13.91 3.63 10.70
N GLY A 148 12.84 3.16 10.05
CA GLY A 148 12.54 3.49 8.65
C GLY A 148 11.48 4.59 8.54
N ASN A 149 11.25 5.10 7.33
CA ASN A 149 10.24 6.13 7.09
C ASN A 149 8.83 5.72 7.53
N VAL A 150 8.47 4.44 7.37
CA VAL A 150 7.17 3.91 7.83
C VAL A 150 7.01 4.04 9.35
N ALA A 151 8.10 3.86 10.12
CA ALA A 151 8.03 4.06 11.57
C ALA A 151 7.69 5.52 11.93
N ILE A 152 8.25 6.46 11.16
CA ILE A 152 7.96 7.89 11.32
C ILE A 152 6.54 8.23 10.85
N ASP A 153 6.04 7.60 9.79
CA ASP A 153 4.65 7.75 9.35
C ASP A 153 3.67 7.30 10.45
N VAL A 154 3.89 6.11 11.02
CA VAL A 154 3.07 5.61 12.12
C VAL A 154 3.13 6.55 13.32
N ALA A 155 4.34 6.95 13.75
CA ALA A 155 4.51 7.86 14.88
C ALA A 155 3.80 9.21 14.64
N ARG A 156 3.90 9.76 13.43
CA ARG A 156 3.28 11.03 13.07
C ARG A 156 1.76 10.95 13.01
N ILE A 157 1.20 9.87 12.48
CA ILE A 157 -0.25 9.64 12.45
C ILE A 157 -0.82 9.47 13.86
N LEU A 158 -0.07 8.84 14.77
CA LEU A 158 -0.46 8.72 16.19
C LEU A 158 -0.35 10.04 16.96
N ALA A 159 0.54 10.95 16.55
CA ALA A 159 0.84 12.19 17.28
C ALA A 159 0.01 13.40 16.83
N LYS A 160 -0.37 13.48 15.55
CA LYS A 160 -1.00 14.67 14.99
C LYS A 160 -2.43 14.87 15.46
N SER A 161 -2.79 16.13 15.71
CA SER A 161 -4.15 16.55 15.99
C SER A 161 -5.04 16.57 14.74
N PRO A 162 -6.37 16.56 14.89
CA PRO A 162 -7.30 16.78 13.78
C PRO A 162 -7.02 18.04 12.96
N ALA A 163 -6.62 19.13 13.62
CA ALA A 163 -6.26 20.37 12.94
C ALA A 163 -5.01 20.22 12.06
N GLU A 164 -3.98 19.49 12.52
CA GLU A 164 -2.76 19.23 11.75
C GLU A 164 -2.97 18.23 10.61
N MET A 165 -4.04 17.43 10.67
CA MET A 165 -4.47 16.53 9.60
C MET A 165 -5.45 17.19 8.61
N ALA A 166 -5.76 18.48 8.78
CA ALA A 166 -6.58 19.21 7.84
C ALA A 166 -5.95 19.21 6.43
N GLY A 167 -6.74 18.87 5.41
CA GLY A 167 -6.26 18.76 4.03
C GLY A 167 -5.56 17.44 3.67
N SER A 168 -5.47 16.50 4.61
CA SER A 168 -5.11 15.10 4.31
C SER A 168 -6.29 14.34 3.69
N ASP A 169 -6.03 13.14 3.15
CA ASP A 169 -7.08 12.20 2.72
C ASP A 169 -7.37 11.11 3.77
N LEU A 170 -7.07 11.39 5.05
CA LEU A 170 -7.39 10.49 6.15
C LEU A 170 -8.91 10.41 6.34
N ALA A 171 -9.46 9.20 6.39
CA ALA A 171 -10.90 9.00 6.56
C ALA A 171 -11.38 9.55 7.93
N PRO A 172 -12.53 10.25 8.00
CA PRO A 172 -13.03 10.84 9.24
C PRO A 172 -13.16 9.84 10.39
N GLN A 173 -13.61 8.62 10.11
CA GLN A 173 -13.78 7.59 11.14
C GLN A 173 -12.44 7.15 11.74
N VAL A 174 -11.37 7.15 10.94
CA VAL A 174 -10.01 6.86 11.43
C VAL A 174 -9.51 8.01 12.29
N LEU A 175 -9.73 9.25 11.86
CA LEU A 175 -9.35 10.43 12.61
C LEU A 175 -10.05 10.49 13.98
N GLU A 176 -11.36 10.23 14.01
CA GLU A 176 -12.15 10.16 15.25
C GLU A 176 -11.61 9.08 16.20
N LEU A 177 -11.30 7.89 15.68
CA LEU A 177 -10.79 6.78 16.47
C LEU A 177 -9.40 7.09 17.07
N LEU A 178 -8.51 7.72 16.30
CA LEU A 178 -7.19 8.15 16.75
C LEU A 178 -7.29 9.27 17.78
N ALA A 179 -8.12 10.28 17.53
CA ALA A 179 -8.34 11.42 18.44
C ALA A 179 -8.96 11.02 19.79
N ALA A 180 -9.66 9.88 19.84
CA ALA A 180 -10.20 9.31 21.08
C ALA A 180 -9.13 8.65 21.98
N GLN A 181 -7.89 8.47 21.50
CA GLN A 181 -6.81 7.87 22.29
C GLN A 181 -5.98 8.96 22.99
N PRO A 182 -5.85 8.92 24.33
CA PRO A 182 -5.03 9.89 25.08
C PRO A 182 -3.54 9.52 25.02
N ILE A 183 -2.97 9.42 23.80
CA ILE A 183 -1.56 9.06 23.61
C ILE A 183 -0.68 10.21 24.09
N GLU A 184 0.13 9.94 25.11
CA GLU A 184 1.05 10.90 25.72
C GLU A 184 2.50 10.64 25.29
N THR A 185 2.83 9.41 24.89
CA THR A 185 4.19 9.01 24.57
C THR A 185 4.25 8.03 23.41
N ILE A 186 5.16 8.28 22.48
CA ILE A 186 5.45 7.38 21.36
C ILE A 186 6.94 7.06 21.38
N HIS A 187 7.27 5.79 21.58
CA HIS A 187 8.64 5.31 21.57
C HIS A 187 8.98 4.74 20.19
N VAL A 188 10.02 5.25 19.54
CA VAL A 188 10.56 4.67 18.31
C VAL A 188 11.83 3.89 18.66
N VAL A 189 11.78 2.57 18.55
CA VAL A 189 12.84 1.68 19.02
C VAL A 189 13.64 1.12 17.85
N GLY A 190 14.94 1.38 17.89
CA GLY A 190 15.90 0.89 16.91
C GLY A 190 16.80 -0.22 17.43
N ARG A 191 17.10 -1.21 16.59
CA ARG A 191 18.08 -2.26 16.92
C ARG A 191 19.55 -1.81 16.78
N ARG A 192 19.79 -0.62 16.21
CA ARG A 192 21.12 -0.02 15.99
C ARG A 192 21.08 1.45 16.40
N GLY A 193 22.24 2.03 16.67
CA GLY A 193 22.38 3.45 16.98
C GLY A 193 22.39 4.37 15.75
N PRO A 194 22.33 5.70 15.96
CA PRO A 194 22.63 6.70 14.94
C PRO A 194 24.05 6.49 14.40
N ALA A 195 24.22 6.65 13.08
CA ALA A 195 25.52 6.67 12.42
C ALA A 195 26.13 8.08 12.49
#